data_AF-A0AA37LMR8-F1
#
_entry.id   AF-A0AA37LMR8-F1
#
_cell.length_a   1.000
_cell.length_b   1.000
_cell.length_c   1.000
_cell.angle_alpha   90.00
_cell.angle_beta   90.00
_cell.angle_gamma   90.00
#
_symmetry.space_group_name_H-M   'P 1'
#
loop_
_entity.id
_entity.type
_entity.pdbx_description
1 polymer ?
#
loop_
_entity_poly.entity_id
_entity_poly.type
_entity_poly.pdbx_seq_one_letter_code
_entity_poly.pdbx_strand_id
1 'polypeptide(L)'
;MSSQHAELTSQHSSTAHASEIARLDTTKFRTAKAASDAEMEAERLAQQAADLNARLQELEIQGLDGSADDQARRRDPVDDEVLLRLKVYRSLGIEIERDGRDGEFSRAVVRNDRKGDVHVVNMDKKFSKFFYANYFWQTL
;
A
#
# COMPACT_ATOMS: atom_id res chain seq x y z
N MET A 1 2.49 24.88 -79.95
CA MET A 1 2.28 23.75 -79.03
C MET A 1 3.43 22.74 -79.03
N SER A 2 3.87 22.20 -80.19
CA SER A 2 4.97 21.21 -80.23
C SER A 2 6.34 21.74 -79.77
N SER A 3 6.69 23.00 -80.10
CA SER A 3 7.97 23.62 -79.72
C SER A 3 8.11 23.84 -78.21
N GLN A 4 7.05 24.34 -77.55
CA GLN A 4 7.03 24.54 -76.09
C GLN A 4 7.17 23.22 -75.33
N HIS A 5 6.55 22.14 -75.83
CA HIS A 5 6.70 20.80 -75.24
C HIS A 5 8.13 20.26 -75.37
N ALA A 6 8.77 20.42 -76.55
CA ALA A 6 10.15 20.01 -76.75
C ALA A 6 11.14 20.82 -75.89
N GLU A 7 10.89 22.13 -75.73
CA GLU A 7 11.71 23.03 -74.92
C GLU A 7 11.58 22.68 -73.42
N LEU A 8 10.36 22.47 -72.92
CA LEU A 8 10.09 21.98 -71.55
C LEU A 8 10.72 20.60 -71.27
N THR A 9 10.69 19.69 -72.25
CA THR A 9 11.30 18.36 -72.12
C THR A 9 12.83 18.44 -72.12
N SER A 10 13.41 19.38 -72.88
CA SER A 10 14.86 19.62 -72.90
C SER A 10 15.37 20.31 -71.63
N GLN A 11 14.54 21.13 -70.99
CA GLN A 11 14.84 21.76 -69.69
C GLN A 11 14.80 20.73 -68.55
N HIS A 12 13.99 19.67 -68.68
CA HIS A 12 13.98 18.55 -67.75
C HIS A 12 15.11 17.56 -68.06
N SER A 13 16.25 17.71 -67.36
CA SER A 13 17.29 16.69 -67.34
C SER A 13 16.74 15.41 -66.70
N SER A 14 16.51 14.37 -67.52
CA SER A 14 16.09 13.03 -67.05
C SER A 14 17.02 12.47 -65.96
N THR A 15 18.31 12.76 -66.06
CA THR A 15 19.32 12.39 -65.05
C THR A 15 19.11 13.12 -63.72
N ALA A 16 18.78 14.42 -63.76
CA ALA A 16 18.47 15.18 -62.55
C ALA A 16 17.19 14.65 -61.87
N HIS A 17 16.16 14.34 -62.66
CA HIS A 17 14.92 13.74 -62.16
C HIS A 17 15.16 12.35 -61.54
N ALA A 18 15.95 11.50 -62.19
CA ALA A 18 16.33 10.19 -61.65
C ALA A 18 17.11 10.30 -60.33
N SER A 19 18.00 11.30 -60.21
CA SER A 19 18.74 11.55 -58.97
C SER A 19 17.84 12.03 -57.81
N GLU A 20 16.84 12.85 -58.10
CA GLU A 20 15.83 13.29 -57.14
C GLU A 20 14.98 12.11 -56.65
N ILE A 21 14.50 11.26 -57.57
CA ILE A 21 13.75 10.05 -57.21
C ILE A 21 14.57 9.13 -56.30
N ALA A 22 15.83 8.85 -56.65
CA ALA A 22 16.69 8.00 -55.83
C ALA A 22 16.93 8.57 -54.43
N ARG A 23 17.08 9.90 -54.33
CA ARG A 23 17.19 10.60 -53.05
C ARG A 23 15.89 10.47 -52.24
N LEU A 24 14.73 10.71 -52.86
CA LEU A 24 13.43 10.61 -52.22
C LEU A 24 13.16 9.19 -51.72
N ASP A 25 13.47 8.16 -52.53
CA ASP A 25 13.33 6.76 -52.13
C ASP A 25 14.22 6.41 -50.94
N THR A 26 15.46 6.91 -50.93
CA THR A 26 16.37 6.73 -49.78
C THR A 26 15.80 7.39 -48.53
N THR A 27 15.25 8.60 -48.63
CA THR A 27 14.65 9.28 -47.48
C THR A 27 13.36 8.60 -47.01
N LYS A 28 12.52 8.12 -47.94
CA LYS A 28 11.30 7.38 -47.63
C LYS A 28 11.63 6.08 -46.90
N PHE A 29 12.61 5.33 -47.39
CA PHE A 29 13.03 4.08 -46.76
C PHE A 29 13.63 4.32 -45.36
N ARG A 30 14.47 5.35 -45.20
CA ARG A 30 15.01 5.71 -43.87
C ARG A 30 13.91 6.12 -42.90
N THR A 31 12.96 6.93 -43.35
CA THR A 31 11.86 7.42 -42.51
C THR A 31 10.93 6.26 -42.13
N ALA A 32 10.58 5.39 -43.07
CA ALA A 32 9.77 4.20 -42.80
C ALA A 32 10.47 3.25 -41.81
N LYS A 33 11.78 3.05 -41.96
CA LYS A 33 12.56 2.25 -41.01
C LYS A 33 12.55 2.86 -39.62
N ALA A 34 12.84 4.17 -39.51
CA ALA A 34 12.83 4.86 -38.22
C ALA A 34 11.45 4.84 -37.55
N ALA A 35 10.37 4.95 -38.33
CA ALA A 35 9.00 4.81 -37.82
C ALA A 35 8.73 3.39 -37.31
N SER A 36 9.11 2.36 -38.08
CA SER A 36 8.95 0.96 -37.66
C SER A 36 9.76 0.63 -36.40
N ASP A 37 10.99 1.12 -36.29
CA ASP A 37 11.82 0.95 -35.09
C ASP A 37 11.19 1.65 -33.87
N ALA A 38 10.60 2.84 -34.06
CA ALA A 38 9.91 3.55 -32.99
C ALA A 38 8.59 2.87 -32.58
N GLU A 39 7.83 2.31 -33.52
CA GLU A 39 6.61 1.55 -33.25
C GLU A 39 6.90 0.28 -32.44
N MET A 40 7.93 -0.48 -32.80
CA MET A 40 8.34 -1.67 -32.02
C MET A 40 8.71 -1.31 -30.58
N GLU A 41 9.43 -0.19 -30.38
CA GLU A 41 9.81 0.26 -29.04
C GLU A 41 8.60 0.76 -28.24
N ALA A 42 7.66 1.44 -28.90
CA ALA A 42 6.41 1.86 -28.27
C ALA A 42 5.56 0.67 -27.83
N GLU A 43 5.42 -0.37 -28.67
CA GLU A 43 4.73 -1.62 -28.31
C GLU A 43 5.40 -2.32 -27.14
N ARG A 44 6.75 -2.39 -27.14
CA ARG A 44 7.53 -2.96 -26.04
C ARG A 44 7.27 -2.22 -24.72
N LEU A 45 7.30 -0.89 -24.75
CA LEU A 45 7.03 -0.06 -23.58
C LEU A 45 5.58 -0.17 -23.10
N ALA A 46 4.62 -0.25 -24.02
CA ALA A 46 3.22 -0.45 -23.69
C ALA A 46 2.99 -1.81 -22.99
N GLN A 47 3.63 -2.87 -23.46
CA GLN A 47 3.58 -4.19 -22.82
C GLN A 47 4.17 -4.14 -21.40
N GLN A 48 5.29 -3.43 -21.21
CA GLN A 48 5.89 -3.25 -19.88
C GLN A 48 5.00 -2.44 -18.94
N ALA A 49 4.37 -1.37 -19.44
CA ALA A 49 3.43 -0.58 -18.67
C ALA A 49 2.21 -1.41 -18.25
N ALA A 50 1.69 -2.27 -19.14
CA ALA A 50 0.58 -3.16 -18.83
C ALA A 50 0.93 -4.18 -17.74
N ASP A 51 2.10 -4.83 -17.80
CA ASP A 51 2.58 -5.77 -16.77
C ASP A 51 2.77 -5.06 -15.42
N LEU A 52 3.41 -3.89 -15.41
CA LEU A 52 3.58 -3.10 -14.18
C LEU A 52 2.24 -2.67 -13.57
N ASN A 53 1.28 -2.26 -14.40
CA ASN A 53 -0.05 -1.89 -13.93
C ASN A 53 -0.82 -3.09 -13.37
N ALA A 54 -0.69 -4.27 -13.99
CA ALA A 54 -1.30 -5.50 -13.47
C ALA A 54 -0.70 -5.89 -12.11
N ARG A 55 0.63 -5.78 -11.94
CA ARG A 55 1.29 -6.00 -10.64
C ARG A 55 0.89 -4.97 -9.60
N LEU A 56 0.71 -3.72 -10.00
CA LEU A 56 0.23 -2.67 -9.11
C LEU A 56 -1.18 -2.98 -8.64
N GLN A 57 -2.08 -3.40 -9.53
CA GLN A 57 -3.43 -3.84 -9.15
C GLN A 57 -3.41 -5.05 -8.22
N GLU A 58 -2.56 -6.04 -8.49
CA GLU A 58 -2.38 -7.19 -7.60
C GLU A 58 -1.89 -6.76 -6.21
N LEU A 59 -0.93 -5.84 -6.14
CA LEU A 59 -0.42 -5.28 -4.89
C LEU A 59 -1.42 -4.34 -4.20
N GLU A 60 -2.29 -3.65 -4.91
CA GLU A 60 -3.37 -2.87 -4.31
C GLU A 60 -4.39 -3.80 -3.66
N ILE A 61 -4.76 -4.89 -4.33
CA ILE A 61 -5.62 -5.94 -3.78
C ILE A 61 -4.97 -6.57 -2.55
N GLN A 62 -3.66 -6.90 -2.61
CA GLN A 62 -2.91 -7.46 -1.48
C GLN A 62 -2.56 -6.42 -0.40
N GLY A 63 -2.48 -5.14 -0.74
CA GLY A 63 -2.06 -4.04 0.14
C GLY A 63 -3.20 -3.46 0.98
N LEU A 64 -4.44 -3.68 0.56
CA LEU A 64 -5.62 -3.49 1.39
C LEU A 64 -5.67 -4.49 2.56
N ASP A 65 -5.07 -5.67 2.35
CA ASP A 65 -4.37 -6.59 3.27
C ASP A 65 -3.68 -6.10 4.56
N GLY A 66 -3.33 -4.81 4.59
CA GLY A 66 -2.47 -4.22 5.62
C GLY A 66 -2.98 -2.88 6.17
N SER A 67 -4.12 -2.42 5.66
CA SER A 67 -4.83 -1.26 6.20
C SER A 67 -5.32 -1.57 7.61
N ALA A 68 -5.56 -0.57 8.45
CA ALA A 68 -6.04 -0.76 9.83
C ALA A 68 -7.27 -1.70 9.97
N ASP A 69 -8.07 -1.84 8.92
CA ASP A 69 -9.17 -2.81 8.83
C ASP A 69 -8.71 -4.27 8.81
N ASP A 70 -7.56 -4.59 8.20
CA ASP A 70 -7.05 -5.96 8.17
C ASP A 70 -6.30 -6.34 9.46
N GLN A 71 -5.74 -5.36 10.18
CA GLN A 71 -5.37 -5.56 11.58
C GLN A 71 -6.59 -5.79 12.48
N ALA A 72 -7.74 -5.19 12.17
CA ALA A 72 -8.99 -5.45 12.87
C ALA A 72 -9.62 -6.80 12.50
N ARG A 73 -9.43 -7.30 11.26
CA ARG A 73 -9.90 -8.63 10.81
C ARG A 73 -8.97 -9.79 11.21
N ARG A 74 -7.66 -9.52 11.33
CA ARG A 74 -6.66 -10.47 11.87
C ARG A 74 -6.62 -10.52 13.38
N ARG A 75 -7.26 -9.57 14.07
CA ARG A 75 -7.49 -9.64 15.50
C ARG A 75 -8.58 -10.67 15.71
N ASP A 76 -8.19 -11.81 16.28
CA ASP A 76 -9.12 -12.87 16.65
C ASP A 76 -10.32 -12.23 17.37
N PRO A 77 -11.58 -12.53 17.03
CA PRO A 77 -12.73 -12.03 17.79
C PRO A 77 -12.58 -12.26 19.30
N VAL A 78 -11.83 -13.30 19.70
CA VAL A 78 -11.45 -13.54 21.10
C VAL A 78 -10.54 -12.44 21.66
N ASP A 79 -9.55 -11.98 20.91
CA ASP A 79 -8.66 -10.90 21.32
C ASP A 79 -9.43 -9.58 21.48
N ASP A 80 -10.37 -9.30 20.59
CA ASP A 80 -11.17 -8.08 20.69
C ASP A 80 -12.13 -8.12 21.89
N GLU A 81 -12.73 -9.29 22.18
CA GLU A 81 -13.52 -9.48 23.39
C GLU A 81 -12.67 -9.30 24.67
N VAL A 82 -11.47 -9.85 24.71
CA VAL A 82 -10.55 -9.71 25.85
C VAL A 82 -10.14 -8.25 26.04
N LEU A 83 -9.83 -7.53 24.97
CA LEU A 83 -9.49 -6.11 25.03
C LEU A 83 -10.67 -5.25 25.47
N LEU A 84 -11.89 -5.55 25.00
CA LEU A 84 -13.08 -4.85 25.43
C LEU A 84 -13.36 -5.09 26.92
N ARG A 85 -13.28 -6.34 27.38
CA ARG A 85 -13.40 -6.69 28.81
C ARG A 85 -12.34 -5.96 29.64
N LEU A 86 -11.09 -5.90 29.17
CA LEU A 86 -10.02 -5.17 29.85
C LEU A 86 -10.28 -3.66 29.92
N LYS A 87 -10.83 -3.07 28.84
CA LYS A 87 -11.24 -1.66 28.81
C LYS A 87 -12.34 -1.38 29.82
N VAL A 88 -13.32 -2.28 29.95
CA VAL A 88 -14.37 -2.19 30.96
C VAL A 88 -13.75 -2.19 32.35
N TYR A 89 -12.91 -3.16 32.70
CA TYR A 89 -12.27 -3.20 34.03
C TYR A 89 -11.44 -1.96 34.34
N ARG A 90 -10.74 -1.39 33.35
CA ARG A 90 -10.00 -0.14 33.51
C ARG A 90 -10.94 1.06 33.70
N SER A 91 -12.08 1.11 33.02
CA SER A 91 -13.09 2.16 33.22
C SER A 91 -13.78 2.10 34.59
N LEU A 92 -13.81 0.92 35.21
CA LEU A 92 -14.24 0.77 36.61
C LEU A 92 -13.17 1.27 37.60
N GLY A 93 -11.99 1.71 37.13
CA GLY A 93 -10.94 2.23 38.00
C GLY A 93 -10.00 1.16 38.56
N ILE A 94 -10.05 -0.08 38.04
CA ILE A 94 -9.11 -1.15 38.39
C ILE A 94 -7.94 -1.12 37.41
N GLU A 95 -6.74 -0.82 37.93
CA GLU A 95 -5.50 -0.81 37.18
C GLU A 95 -4.54 -1.83 37.78
N ILE A 96 -4.01 -2.74 36.95
CA ILE A 96 -3.10 -3.79 37.41
C ILE A 96 -1.75 -3.60 36.72
N GLU A 97 -0.70 -3.51 37.53
CA GLU A 97 0.69 -3.38 37.12
C GLU A 97 1.37 -4.76 37.19
N ARG A 98 2.11 -5.09 36.13
CA ARG A 98 2.95 -6.28 36.06
C ARG A 98 4.39 -5.88 36.36
N ASP A 99 5.08 -6.69 37.15
CA ASP A 99 6.52 -6.53 37.32
C ASP A 99 7.24 -6.90 36.01
N GLY A 100 8.07 -5.99 35.51
CA GLY A 100 8.78 -6.14 34.25
C GLY A 100 9.84 -7.24 34.25
N ARG A 101 10.17 -7.84 35.40
CA ARG A 101 11.19 -8.89 35.53
C ARG A 101 10.62 -10.31 35.40
N ASP A 102 9.49 -10.58 36.08
CA ASP A 102 8.95 -11.94 36.20
C ASP A 102 7.60 -12.13 35.48
N GLY A 103 7.03 -11.05 34.92
CA GLY A 103 5.74 -11.08 34.23
C GLY A 103 4.53 -11.34 35.13
N GLU A 104 4.76 -11.48 36.44
CA GLU A 104 3.71 -11.64 37.45
C GLU A 104 3.06 -10.29 37.81
N PHE A 105 1.77 -10.34 38.16
CA PHE A 105 1.02 -9.18 38.62
C PHE A 105 1.44 -8.84 40.05
N SER A 106 2.11 -7.69 40.24
CA SER A 106 2.70 -7.31 41.53
C SER A 106 1.87 -6.27 42.26
N ARG A 107 1.14 -5.41 41.55
CA ARG A 107 0.39 -4.31 42.16
C ARG A 107 -0.94 -4.08 41.46
N ALA A 108 -1.99 -3.88 42.22
CA ALA A 108 -3.29 -3.41 41.75
C ALA A 108 -3.62 -2.08 42.41
N VAL A 109 -4.18 -1.16 41.64
CA VAL A 109 -4.69 0.13 42.09
C VAL A 109 -6.18 0.16 41.76
N VAL A 110 -7.02 0.27 42.78
CA VAL A 110 -8.48 0.38 42.63
C VAL A 110 -8.88 1.80 43.03
N ARG A 111 -9.47 2.54 42.09
CA ARG A 111 -9.99 3.90 42.32
C ARG A 111 -11.51 3.86 42.42
N ASN A 112 -12.04 4.38 43.51
CA ASN A 112 -13.48 4.55 43.70
C ASN A 112 -13.86 5.99 43.34
N ASP A 113 -14.38 6.21 42.13
CA ASP A 113 -14.76 7.55 41.66
C ASP A 113 -15.91 8.17 42.47
N ARG A 114 -16.72 7.35 43.18
CA ARG A 114 -17.86 7.84 43.96
C ARG A 114 -17.43 8.36 45.33
N LYS A 115 -16.44 7.72 45.97
CA LYS A 115 -15.93 8.09 47.30
C LYS A 115 -14.65 8.93 47.24
N GLY A 116 -13.95 8.92 46.09
CA GLY A 116 -12.67 9.60 45.92
C GLY A 116 -11.47 8.86 46.52
N ASP A 117 -11.67 7.61 46.95
CA ASP A 117 -10.63 6.80 47.61
C ASP A 117 -9.82 5.97 46.61
N VAL A 118 -8.53 5.81 46.87
CA VAL A 118 -7.61 5.01 46.06
C VAL A 118 -6.99 3.92 46.92
N HIS A 119 -7.30 2.66 46.60
CA HIS A 119 -6.76 1.50 47.28
C HIS A 119 -5.62 0.90 46.46
N VAL A 120 -4.40 0.99 46.99
CA VAL A 120 -3.22 0.33 46.43
C VAL A 120 -3.03 -1.01 47.13
N VAL A 121 -3.13 -2.11 46.38
CA VAL A 121 -2.97 -3.47 46.88
C VAL A 121 -1.74 -4.09 46.23
N ASN A 122 -0.81 -4.59 47.05
CA ASN A 122 0.30 -5.41 46.59
C ASN A 122 -0.18 -6.87 46.47
N MET A 123 -0.06 -7.44 45.28
CA MET A 123 -0.55 -8.77 44.96
C MET A 123 0.53 -9.81 45.28
N ASP A 124 0.55 -10.29 46.53
CA ASP A 124 1.41 -11.39 46.96
C ASP A 124 0.69 -12.74 46.77
N LYS A 125 1.45 -13.84 46.59
CA LYS A 125 0.95 -15.22 46.49
C LYS A 125 0.36 -15.76 47.80
N LYS A 126 0.39 -14.96 48.88
CA LYS A 126 -0.12 -15.32 50.21
C LYS A 126 -1.65 -15.44 50.28
N PHE A 127 -2.37 -14.73 49.42
CA PHE A 127 -3.83 -14.77 49.38
C PHE A 127 -4.34 -15.41 48.09
N SER A 128 -5.50 -16.06 48.18
CA SER A 128 -6.17 -16.64 47.01
C SER A 128 -6.57 -15.55 46.01
N LYS A 129 -6.54 -15.89 44.72
CA LYS A 129 -7.08 -15.03 43.64
C LYS A 129 -8.53 -14.61 43.92
N PHE A 130 -9.31 -15.49 44.55
CA PHE A 130 -10.70 -15.21 44.92
C PHE A 130 -10.82 -14.13 46.01
N PHE A 131 -9.87 -14.10 46.96
CA PHE A 131 -9.85 -13.09 48.01
C PHE A 131 -9.60 -11.69 47.43
N TYR A 132 -8.61 -11.56 46.53
CA TYR A 132 -8.34 -10.29 45.86
C TYR A 132 -9.51 -9.83 44.99
N ALA A 133 -10.14 -10.75 44.24
CA ALA A 133 -11.31 -10.42 43.44
C ALA A 133 -12.44 -9.85 44.31
N ASN A 134 -12.79 -10.53 45.41
CA ASN A 134 -13.85 -10.06 46.31
C ASN A 134 -13.48 -8.70 46.96
N TYR A 135 -12.22 -8.50 47.33
CA TYR A 135 -11.76 -7.24 47.90
C TYR A 135 -11.88 -6.08 46.89
N PHE A 136 -11.52 -6.29 45.62
CA PHE A 136 -11.66 -5.27 44.58
C PHE A 136 -13.13 -4.91 44.36
N TRP A 137 -14.03 -5.90 44.29
CA TRP A 137 -15.47 -5.65 44.16
C TRP A 137 -16.09 -4.93 45.37
N GLN A 138 -15.55 -5.11 46.57
CA GLN A 138 -16.00 -4.42 47.78
C GLN A 138 -15.47 -2.97 47.89
N THR A 139 -14.36 -2.67 47.23
CA THR A 139 -13.68 -1.36 47.32
C THR A 139 -14.03 -0.41 46.16
N LEU A 140 -14.61 -0.94 45.08
CA LEU A 140 -15.24 -0.21 43.98
C LEU A 140 -16.35 0.76 44.40
#